data_AF-A0A6L3VES2-F1
#
_entry.id   AF-A0A6L3VES2-F1
#
_cell.length_a   1.000
_cell.length_b   1.000
_cell.length_c   1.000
_cell.angle_alpha   90.00
_cell.angle_beta   90.00
_cell.angle_gamma   90.00
#
_symmetry.space_group_name_H-M   'P 1'
#
loop_
_entity.id
_entity.type
_entity.pdbx_description
1 polymer ?
#
loop_
_entity_poly.entity_id
_entity_poly.type
_entity_poly.pdbx_seq_one_letter_code
_entity_poly.pdbx_strand_id
1 'polypeptide(L)'
;MSFHVVPSALETFSGTLTTLSGDAKKGRQYVEANEKNVKGGRGHLLGYVYTMGVVRIGDAVKKNLERLDSLSSASGTELHKCADVYRHTEKKTAERVDSVYPK
;
A
#
# COMPACT_ATOMS: atom_id res chain seq x y z
N MET A 1 30.76 3.91 -4.95
CA MET A 1 29.41 4.37 -4.60
C MET A 1 29.15 3.99 -3.14
N SER A 2 29.07 4.95 -2.22
CA SER A 2 28.58 4.65 -0.86
C SER A 2 27.06 4.67 -0.90
N PHE A 3 26.44 3.56 -0.51
CA PHE A 3 25.00 3.51 -0.33
C PHE A 3 24.68 4.19 1.01
N HIS A 4 24.12 5.40 0.95
CA HIS A 4 23.67 6.12 2.14
C HIS A 4 22.16 5.98 2.28
N VAL A 5 21.75 5.26 3.32
CA VAL A 5 20.34 5.14 3.69
C VAL A 5 19.99 6.28 4.62
N VAL A 6 18.87 6.96 4.32
CA VAL A 6 18.31 8.00 5.18
C VAL A 6 17.04 7.43 5.83
N PRO A 7 17.08 7.02 7.12
CA PRO A 7 15.95 6.33 7.75
C PRO A 7 14.64 7.13 7.72
N SER A 8 14.72 8.47 7.84
CA SER A 8 13.54 9.35 7.75
C SER A 8 12.88 9.34 6.37
N ALA A 9 13.66 9.18 5.30
CA ALA A 9 13.13 9.08 3.94
C ALA A 9 12.41 7.73 3.73
N LEU A 10 12.97 6.64 4.25
CA LEU A 10 12.32 5.32 4.24
C LEU A 10 10.99 5.33 5.00
N GLU A 11 10.95 5.98 6.16
CA GLU A 11 9.72 6.14 6.94
C GLU A 11 8.65 6.95 6.22
N THR A 12 9.04 8.07 5.63
CA THR A 12 8.13 8.91 4.85
C THR A 12 7.51 8.12 3.69
N PHE A 13 8.34 7.33 3.00
CA PHE A 13 7.87 6.51 1.88
C PHE A 13 7.01 5.34 2.35
N SER A 14 7.35 4.68 3.47
CA SER A 14 6.51 3.68 4.13
C SER A 14 5.11 4.22 4.47
N GLY A 15 5.05 5.44 5.04
CA GLY A 15 3.79 6.13 5.32
C GLY A 15 2.97 6.36 4.05
N THR A 16 3.62 6.81 2.97
CA THR A 16 2.96 7.02 1.67
C THR A 16 2.37 5.73 1.10
N LEU A 17 3.10 4.61 1.21
CA LEU A 17 2.62 3.30 0.77
C LEU A 17 1.45 2.78 1.63
N THR A 18 1.45 3.09 2.92
CA THR A 18 0.33 2.79 3.82
C THR A 18 -0.91 3.58 3.42
N THR A 19 -0.77 4.86 3.09
CA THR A 19 -1.87 5.68 2.54
C THR A 19 -2.39 5.09 1.24
N LEU A 20 -1.49 4.70 0.31
CA LEU A 20 -1.86 4.09 -0.97
C LEU A 20 -2.63 2.77 -0.78
N SER A 21 -2.20 1.92 0.16
CA SER A 21 -2.93 0.72 0.58
C SER A 21 -4.35 1.05 1.07
N GLY A 22 -4.48 2.07 1.93
CA GLY A 22 -5.77 2.57 2.40
C GLY A 22 -6.68 3.05 1.27
N ASP A 23 -6.14 3.80 0.31
CA ASP A 23 -6.91 4.29 -0.83
C ASP A 23 -7.29 3.19 -1.81
N ALA A 24 -6.44 2.17 -2.00
CA ALA A 24 -6.77 0.99 -2.77
C ALA A 24 -7.98 0.23 -2.17
N LYS A 25 -8.04 0.11 -0.83
CA LYS A 25 -9.20 -0.48 -0.13
C LYS A 25 -10.47 0.33 -0.34
N LYS A 26 -10.41 1.66 -0.23
CA LYS A 26 -11.56 2.55 -0.50
C LYS A 26 -12.04 2.42 -1.94
N GLY A 27 -11.11 2.36 -2.90
CA GLY A 27 -11.43 2.13 -4.31
C GLY A 27 -12.18 0.81 -4.51
N ARG A 28 -11.76 -0.27 -3.84
CA ARG A 28 -12.44 -1.57 -3.91
C ARG A 28 -13.88 -1.48 -3.38
N GLN A 29 -14.06 -0.85 -2.22
CA GLN A 29 -15.38 -0.64 -1.61
C GLN A 29 -16.30 0.18 -2.51
N TYR A 30 -15.77 1.20 -3.19
CA TYR A 30 -16.53 2.00 -4.15
C TYR A 30 -17.04 1.14 -5.31
N VAL A 31 -16.17 0.29 -5.90
CA VAL A 31 -16.58 -0.61 -6.98
C VAL A 31 -17.63 -1.62 -6.50
N GLU A 32 -17.43 -2.23 -5.33
CA GLU A 32 -18.40 -3.16 -4.73
C GLU A 32 -19.78 -2.52 -4.47
N ALA A 33 -19.80 -1.27 -3.99
CA ALA A 33 -21.04 -0.54 -3.74
C ALA A 33 -21.80 -0.25 -5.05
N ASN A 34 -21.07 0.15 -6.11
CA ASN A 34 -21.68 0.48 -7.39
C ASN A 34 -22.12 -0.76 -8.18
N GLU A 35 -21.41 -1.89 -8.07
CA GLU A 35 -21.84 -3.16 -8.67
C GLU A 35 -23.21 -3.62 -8.15
N LYS A 36 -23.49 -3.43 -6.84
CA LYS A 36 -24.80 -3.76 -6.26
C LYS A 36 -25.93 -2.96 -6.91
N ASN A 37 -25.68 -1.68 -7.17
CA ASN A 37 -26.65 -0.80 -7.83
C ASN A 37 -26.91 -1.20 -9.29
N VAL A 38 -25.87 -1.64 -10.01
CA VAL A 38 -25.98 -2.08 -11.41
C VAL A 38 -26.75 -3.40 -11.52
N LYS A 39 -26.58 -4.33 -10.56
CA LYS A 39 -27.32 -5.61 -10.53
C LYS A 39 -28.82 -5.46 -10.25
N GLY A 40 -29.23 -4.40 -9.53
CA GLY A 40 -30.63 -4.21 -9.14
C GLY A 40 -31.53 -3.45 -10.14
N GLY A 41 -30.98 -2.81 -11.17
CA GLY A 41 -31.67 -1.69 -11.83
C GLY A 41 -32.03 -1.77 -13.32
N ARG A 42 -31.78 -2.86 -14.08
CA ARG A 42 -31.97 -2.80 -15.56
C ARG A 42 -32.59 -4.04 -16.21
N GLY A 43 -33.52 -3.77 -17.15
CA GLY A 43 -34.36 -4.73 -17.87
C GLY A 43 -33.63 -5.72 -18.78
N HIS A 44 -34.36 -6.79 -19.14
CA HIS A 44 -33.87 -8.16 -19.29
C HIS A 44 -32.86 -8.49 -20.41
N LEU A 45 -32.67 -7.68 -21.46
CA LEU A 45 -31.78 -8.05 -22.59
C LEU A 45 -30.58 -7.12 -22.76
N LEU A 46 -30.78 -5.81 -22.98
CA LEU A 46 -29.68 -4.84 -23.04
C LEU A 46 -29.05 -4.59 -21.66
N GLY A 47 -29.84 -4.72 -20.58
CA GLY A 47 -29.35 -4.67 -19.22
C GLY A 47 -28.43 -5.85 -18.87
N TYR A 48 -28.66 -7.03 -19.46
CA TYR A 48 -27.89 -8.24 -19.18
C TYR A 48 -26.46 -8.19 -19.76
N VAL A 49 -26.31 -7.78 -21.02
CA VAL A 49 -24.97 -7.64 -21.65
C VAL A 49 -24.17 -6.53 -20.97
N TYR A 50 -24.84 -5.42 -20.64
CA TYR A 50 -24.23 -4.32 -19.90
C TYR A 50 -23.82 -4.73 -18.48
N THR A 51 -24.69 -5.42 -17.73
CA THR A 51 -24.35 -5.93 -16.38
C THR A 51 -23.19 -6.91 -16.45
N MET A 52 -23.16 -7.85 -17.40
CA MET A 52 -22.06 -8.80 -17.56
C MET A 52 -20.73 -8.10 -17.87
N GLY A 53 -20.72 -7.09 -18.75
CA GLY A 53 -19.52 -6.30 -19.05
C GLY A 53 -19.04 -5.50 -17.84
N VAL A 54 -19.95 -4.76 -17.19
CA VAL A 54 -19.63 -3.92 -16.03
C VAL A 54 -19.16 -4.75 -14.83
N VAL A 55 -19.80 -5.89 -14.56
CA VAL A 55 -19.39 -6.80 -13.47
C VAL A 55 -18.00 -7.38 -13.74
N ARG A 56 -17.69 -7.78 -14.98
CA ARG A 56 -16.37 -8.33 -15.33
C ARG A 56 -15.25 -7.30 -15.23
N ILE A 57 -15.52 -6.06 -15.64
CA ILE A 57 -14.60 -4.93 -15.47
C ILE A 57 -14.43 -4.63 -13.97
N GLY A 58 -15.52 -4.60 -13.22
CA GLY A 58 -15.50 -4.39 -11.76
C GLY A 58 -14.66 -5.45 -11.04
N ASP A 59 -14.82 -6.73 -11.38
CA ASP A 59 -14.00 -7.83 -10.86
C ASP A 59 -12.50 -7.63 -11.17
N ALA A 60 -12.16 -7.24 -12.40
CA ALA A 60 -10.77 -6.97 -12.78
C ALA A 60 -10.19 -5.78 -12.01
N VAL A 61 -10.95 -4.71 -11.84
CA VAL A 61 -10.55 -3.52 -11.07
C VAL A 61 -10.36 -3.88 -9.59
N LYS A 62 -11.30 -4.61 -8.97
CA LYS A 62 -11.18 -5.07 -7.58
C LYS A 62 -9.93 -5.91 -7.37
N LYS A 63 -9.65 -6.85 -8.28
CA LYS A 63 -8.45 -7.70 -8.21
C LYS A 63 -7.15 -6.89 -8.31
N ASN A 64 -7.10 -5.88 -9.18
CA ASN A 64 -5.94 -5.00 -9.30
C ASN A 64 -5.75 -4.13 -8.06
N LEU A 65 -6.84 -3.61 -7.48
CA LEU A 65 -6.80 -2.84 -6.23
C LEU A 65 -6.36 -3.69 -5.04
N GLU A 66 -6.84 -4.93 -4.95
CA GLU A 66 -6.38 -5.89 -3.93
C GLU A 66 -4.88 -6.20 -4.07
N ARG A 67 -4.41 -6.39 -5.31
CA ARG A 67 -2.98 -6.58 -5.57
C ARG A 67 -2.16 -5.34 -5.19
N LEU A 68 -2.65 -4.15 -5.50
CA LEU A 68 -2.00 -2.88 -5.14
C LEU A 68 -1.93 -2.69 -3.62
N ASP A 69 -3.01 -3.00 -2.91
CA ASP A 69 -3.07 -3.00 -1.44
C ASP A 69 -2.01 -3.94 -0.85
N SER A 70 -2.00 -5.20 -1.29
CA SER A 70 -1.06 -6.21 -0.82
C SER A 70 0.40 -5.80 -1.03
N LEU A 71 0.75 -5.34 -2.24
CA LEU A 71 2.11 -4.90 -2.56
C LEU A 71 2.52 -3.66 -1.77
N SER A 72 1.64 -2.67 -1.67
CA SER A 72 1.95 -1.41 -0.98
C SER A 72 2.10 -1.62 0.52
N SER A 73 1.21 -2.41 1.14
CA SER A 73 1.26 -2.75 2.56
C SER A 73 2.53 -3.55 2.91
N ALA A 74 2.86 -4.57 2.11
CA ALA A 74 4.07 -5.36 2.32
C ALA A 74 5.34 -4.52 2.15
N SER A 75 5.40 -3.71 1.09
CA SER A 75 6.55 -2.83 0.83
C SER A 75 6.73 -1.80 1.92
N GLY A 76 5.65 -1.16 2.38
CA GLY A 76 5.70 -0.19 3.49
C GLY A 76 6.21 -0.83 4.77
N THR A 77 5.73 -2.03 5.10
CA THR A 77 6.19 -2.78 6.28
C THR A 77 7.69 -3.07 6.23
N GLU A 78 8.22 -3.52 5.10
CA GLU A 78 9.66 -3.80 4.96
C GLU A 78 10.52 -2.53 4.99
N LEU A 79 10.03 -1.42 4.42
CA LEU A 79 10.72 -0.13 4.47
C LEU A 79 10.77 0.43 5.90
N HIS A 80 9.68 0.27 6.67
CA HIS A 80 9.64 0.64 8.08
C HIS A 80 10.65 -0.16 8.90
N LYS A 81 10.64 -1.50 8.75
CA LYS A 81 11.65 -2.37 9.40
C LYS A 81 13.07 -2.00 9.01
N CYS A 82 13.30 -1.68 7.74
CA CYS A 82 14.61 -1.24 7.25
C CYS A 82 15.05 0.05 7.96
N ALA A 83 14.17 1.05 8.04
CA ALA A 83 14.45 2.30 8.75
C ALA A 83 14.81 2.07 10.22
N ASP A 84 14.09 1.17 10.90
CA ASP A 84 14.35 0.82 12.30
C ASP A 84 15.71 0.14 12.49
N VAL A 85 16.07 -0.80 11.60
CA VAL A 85 17.38 -1.46 11.64
C VAL A 85 18.51 -0.44 11.51
N TYR A 86 18.38 0.52 10.59
CA TYR A 86 19.39 1.56 10.41
C TYR A 86 19.47 2.49 11.63
N ARG A 87 18.34 2.94 12.18
CA ARG A 87 18.32 3.75 13.42
C ARG A 87 19.00 3.04 14.59
N HIS A 88 18.71 1.76 14.78
CA HIS A 88 19.34 0.98 15.85
C HIS A 88 20.85 0.80 15.63
N THR A 89 21.27 0.59 14.38
CA THR A 89 22.68 0.42 14.04
C THR A 89 23.46 1.73 14.21
N GLU A 90 22.90 2.85 13.77
CA GLU A 90 23.48 4.19 13.96
C GLU A 90 23.59 4.52 15.45
N LYS A 91 22.54 4.28 16.23
CA LYS A 91 22.55 4.48 17.69
C LYS A 91 23.64 3.66 18.37
N LYS A 92 23.73 2.36 18.06
CA LYS A 92 24.76 1.46 18.62
C LYS A 92 26.18 1.89 18.24
N THR A 93 26.33 2.42 17.02
CA THR A 93 27.61 2.95 16.56
C THR A 93 27.98 4.21 17.33
N ALA A 94 27.03 5.13 17.54
CA ALA A 94 27.23 6.34 18.34
C ALA A 94 27.60 6.00 19.80
N GLU A 95 26.86 5.09 20.45
CA GLU A 95 27.15 4.63 21.82
C GLU A 95 28.55 4.01 21.94
N ARG A 96 29.01 3.27 20.91
CA ARG A 96 30.37 2.72 20.88
C ARG A 96 31.42 3.82 20.74
N VAL A 97 31.17 4.84 19.94
CA VAL A 97 32.12 5.96 19.78
C VAL A 97 32.22 6.74 21.10
N ASP A 98 31.09 7.03 21.74
CA ASP A 98 31.06 7.72 23.04
C ASP A 98 31.76 6.93 24.15
N SER A 99 31.66 5.60 24.14
CA SER A 99 32.34 4.76 25.15
C SER A 99 33.85 4.65 24.94
N VAL A 100 34.33 4.79 23.70
CA VAL A 100 35.76 4.79 23.36
C VAL A 100 36.39 6.17 23.59
N TYR A 101 35.61 7.25 23.43
CA TYR A 101 36.03 8.63 23.65
C TYR A 101 35.17 9.31 24.72
N PRO A 102 35.27 8.89 25.99
CA PRO A 102 34.60 9.58 27.08
C PRO A 102 35.18 11.00 27.22
N LYS A 103 34.30 11.99 27.40
CA LYS A 103 34.70 13.37 27.71
C LYS A 103 35.44 13.47 29.03
#